data_AF-A0A085WRU3-F1
#
_entry.id   AF-A0A085WRU3-F1
#
_cell.length_a   1.000
_cell.length_b   1.000
_cell.length_c   1.000
_cell.angle_alpha   90.00
_cell.angle_beta   90.00
_cell.angle_gamma   90.00
#
_symmetry.space_group_name_H-M   'P 1'
#
loop_
_entity.id
_entity.type
_entity.pdbx_description
1 polymer ?
#
loop_
_entity_poly.entity_id
_entity_poly.type
_entity_poly.pdbx_seq_one_letter_code
_entity_poly.pdbx_strand_id
1 'polypeptide(L)'
;MRNIALLAGLVWLTGCATGAARAPLGGQMLFESYRYRPATPAASPRPIPESEEDEAPPTAIAEAPNRDASKPKSPPRVAKPEKRRTQPVSSPGTAKDARETVLSAARGLVGKPQVKVGGRSYPSDCTGLVEAVYSQAGISMKSGSKPGDNGVTALYRYALNHGRVYNGGKPTPGDLVFFRETYDQNKDGRRNDGLTHVGIVDQVDADGTVTVIHRVKRGVVRYRMNLSQPKVGKDPNTGKILNDTLRAPGGGKAFARTGQLFAAYASVLPSPKPVVVAQR
;
A
#
# COMPACT_ATOMS: atom_id res chain seq x y z
N MET A 1 -59.52 39.71 56.45
CA MET A 1 -59.55 38.25 56.71
C MET A 1 -58.72 37.59 55.61
N ARG A 2 -57.38 37.48 55.73
CA ARG A 2 -56.61 36.38 56.35
C ARG A 2 -57.10 34.99 55.90
N ASN A 3 -56.28 34.33 55.06
CA ASN A 3 -55.85 32.92 55.14
C ASN A 3 -54.69 32.71 54.12
N ILE A 4 -53.41 32.62 54.54
CA ILE A 4 -52.62 31.41 54.89
C ILE A 4 -52.14 30.66 53.60
N ALA A 5 -50.88 30.84 53.16
CA ALA A 5 -49.68 29.99 53.39
C ALA A 5 -49.82 28.56 52.80
N LEU A 6 -48.94 27.99 51.96
CA LEU A 6 -47.51 27.61 52.11
C LEU A 6 -46.93 27.29 50.70
N LEU A 7 -45.73 27.74 50.30
CA LEU A 7 -44.38 27.20 50.55
C LEU A 7 -43.98 25.94 49.73
N ALA A 8 -42.94 26.15 48.91
CA ALA A 8 -41.83 25.26 48.54
C ALA A 8 -42.07 23.96 47.75
N GLY A 9 -41.30 23.82 46.66
CA GLY A 9 -41.12 22.54 45.97
C GLY A 9 -40.31 22.61 44.68
N LEU A 10 -39.14 23.26 44.70
CA LEU A 10 -38.18 23.24 43.59
C LEU A 10 -37.53 21.84 43.52
N VAL A 11 -38.07 20.95 42.68
CA VAL A 11 -37.44 19.65 42.42
C VAL A 11 -36.42 19.82 41.29
N TRP A 12 -35.16 20.00 41.68
CA TRP A 12 -34.01 19.72 40.83
C TRP A 12 -33.89 18.20 40.69
N LEU A 13 -34.35 17.65 39.56
CA LEU A 13 -33.94 16.31 39.16
C LEU A 13 -32.52 16.39 38.58
N THR A 14 -31.55 16.25 39.45
CA THR A 14 -30.17 15.90 39.13
C THR A 14 -30.17 14.51 38.49
N GLY A 15 -30.28 14.46 37.17
CA GLY A 15 -30.05 13.27 36.38
C GLY A 15 -28.56 12.95 36.29
N CYS A 16 -28.04 12.19 37.25
CA CYS A 16 -26.79 11.45 37.09
C CYS A 16 -27.01 10.29 36.11
N ALA A 17 -26.89 10.56 34.80
CA ALA A 17 -26.76 9.52 33.78
C ALA A 17 -25.27 9.25 33.54
N THR A 18 -24.68 8.44 34.41
CA THR A 18 -23.40 7.79 34.15
C THR A 18 -23.54 6.80 33.00
N GLY A 19 -22.71 6.97 31.97
CA GLY A 19 -22.10 5.84 31.25
C GLY A 19 -22.96 5.10 30.24
N ALA A 20 -23.14 5.69 29.05
CA ALA A 20 -22.97 5.00 27.77
C ALA A 20 -23.13 6.04 26.66
N ALA A 21 -22.02 6.67 26.29
CA ALA A 21 -21.97 7.44 25.05
C ALA A 21 -22.21 6.48 23.88
N ARG A 22 -23.49 6.28 23.53
CA ARG A 22 -23.88 5.81 22.19
C ARG A 22 -23.34 6.86 21.23
N ALA A 23 -22.22 6.53 20.58
CA ALA A 23 -21.75 7.26 19.43
C ALA A 23 -22.93 7.42 18.44
N PRO A 24 -23.16 8.62 17.88
CA PRO A 24 -24.28 8.83 16.98
C PRO A 24 -24.20 7.83 15.81
N LEU A 25 -25.31 7.15 15.54
CA LEU A 25 -25.47 6.13 14.49
C LEU A 25 -24.95 6.59 13.11
N GLY A 26 -24.95 7.90 12.83
CA GLY A 26 -24.38 8.48 11.61
C GLY A 26 -22.86 8.34 11.45
N GLY A 27 -22.11 8.32 12.55
CA GLY A 27 -20.65 8.13 12.51
C GLY A 27 -20.27 6.74 12.04
N GLN A 28 -20.99 5.69 12.48
CA GLN A 28 -20.69 4.31 12.11
C GLN A 28 -20.95 4.00 10.63
N MET A 29 -21.96 4.63 10.01
CA MET A 29 -22.25 4.43 8.58
C MET A 29 -21.17 5.00 7.66
N LEU A 30 -20.56 6.13 8.00
CA LEU A 30 -19.46 6.70 7.21
C LEU A 30 -18.26 5.75 7.16
N PHE A 31 -17.98 5.03 8.26
CA PHE A 31 -16.83 4.15 8.38
C PHE A 31 -16.98 2.78 7.70
N GLU A 32 -18.21 2.33 7.42
CA GLU A 32 -18.46 1.07 6.71
C GLU A 32 -17.82 1.07 5.31
N SER A 33 -17.79 2.24 4.66
CA SER A 33 -17.18 2.43 3.33
C SER A 33 -15.66 2.30 3.32
N TYR A 34 -15.01 2.43 4.49
CA TYR A 34 -13.57 2.28 4.70
C TYR A 34 -13.16 0.85 5.03
N ARG A 35 -14.10 -0.04 5.41
CA ARG A 35 -13.78 -1.42 5.81
C ARG A 35 -13.25 -2.21 4.62
N TYR A 36 -11.94 -2.40 4.56
CA TYR A 36 -11.30 -3.27 3.59
C TYR A 36 -11.66 -4.73 3.86
N ARG A 37 -11.89 -5.50 2.80
CA ARG A 37 -12.06 -6.96 2.85
C ARG A 37 -11.08 -7.58 1.85
N PRO A 38 -10.03 -8.28 2.30
CA PRO A 38 -9.13 -8.98 1.38
C PRO A 38 -9.90 -10.09 0.66
N ALA A 39 -9.57 -10.35 -0.60
CA ALA A 39 -10.00 -11.58 -1.28
C ALA A 39 -9.14 -12.78 -0.87
N THR A 40 -7.97 -12.56 -0.27
CA THR A 40 -7.11 -13.61 0.28
C THR A 40 -7.54 -14.03 1.69
N PRO A 41 -7.38 -15.32 2.06
CA PRO A 41 -7.67 -15.80 3.42
C PRO A 41 -6.90 -15.05 4.51
N ALA A 42 -7.37 -15.17 5.75
CA ALA A 42 -6.64 -14.67 6.91
C ALA A 42 -5.24 -15.33 6.98
N ALA A 43 -4.23 -14.54 7.31
CA ALA A 43 -2.87 -15.01 7.54
C ALA A 43 -2.51 -14.79 9.02
N SER A 44 -1.55 -15.56 9.53
CA SER A 44 -1.10 -15.40 10.91
C SER A 44 -0.34 -14.07 11.10
N PRO A 45 -0.46 -13.42 12.28
CA PRO A 45 0.36 -12.29 12.70
C PRO A 45 1.84 -12.52 12.42
N ARG A 46 2.50 -11.59 11.72
CA ARG A 46 3.94 -11.63 11.52
C ARG A 46 4.56 -10.22 11.50
N PRO A 47 5.82 -10.09 11.95
CA PRO A 47 6.57 -8.86 11.78
C PRO A 47 6.75 -8.56 10.28
N ILE A 48 6.91 -7.28 9.96
CA ILE A 48 7.26 -6.84 8.61
C ILE A 48 8.63 -7.44 8.27
N PRO A 49 8.81 -8.09 7.11
CA PRO A 49 10.13 -8.56 6.71
C PRO A 49 11.13 -7.39 6.72
N GLU A 50 12.23 -7.56 7.44
CA GLU A 50 13.29 -6.55 7.52
C GLU A 50 13.97 -6.41 6.16
N SER A 51 14.20 -5.17 5.74
CA SER A 51 15.14 -4.85 4.66
C SER A 51 16.53 -4.84 5.27
N GLU A 52 17.50 -5.52 4.68
CA GLU A 52 18.89 -5.65 5.14
C GLU A 52 19.69 -4.31 5.16
N GLU A 53 19.04 -3.14 5.20
CA GLU A 53 19.67 -1.82 5.11
C GLU A 53 20.19 -1.27 6.46
N ASP A 54 20.12 -2.01 7.58
CA ASP A 54 20.62 -1.58 8.90
C ASP A 54 21.90 -2.29 9.39
N GLU A 55 22.55 -3.14 8.57
CA GLU A 55 23.88 -3.68 8.90
C GLU A 55 24.97 -2.99 8.07
N ALA A 56 25.69 -2.05 8.70
CA ALA A 56 26.89 -1.44 8.12
C ALA A 56 27.95 -2.52 7.85
N PRO A 57 28.56 -2.58 6.65
CA PRO A 57 29.57 -3.60 6.35
C PRO A 57 30.91 -3.22 6.99
N PRO A 58 31.63 -4.16 7.63
CA PRO A 58 33.05 -3.99 7.85
C PRO A 58 33.80 -4.15 6.51
N THR A 59 34.53 -3.09 6.16
CA THR A 59 35.55 -3.05 5.12
C THR A 59 36.63 -4.12 5.33
N ALA A 60 36.91 -4.93 4.31
CA ALA A 60 38.27 -5.42 4.06
C ALA A 60 38.43 -5.89 2.60
N ILE A 61 39.55 -5.47 2.04
CA ILE A 61 40.04 -5.60 0.67
C ILE A 61 41.13 -6.67 0.68
N ALA A 62 41.24 -7.48 -0.37
CA ALA A 62 42.45 -8.13 -0.94
C ALA A 62 42.03 -9.50 -1.53
N GLU A 63 41.97 -9.68 -2.85
CA GLU A 63 43.05 -9.79 -3.85
C GLU A 63 43.21 -11.27 -4.27
N ALA A 64 42.94 -11.52 -5.54
CA ALA A 64 43.05 -12.82 -6.19
C ALA A 64 44.51 -13.14 -6.55
N PRO A 65 44.81 -14.41 -6.86
CA PRO A 65 45.60 -14.64 -8.07
C PRO A 65 45.02 -15.71 -9.00
N ASN A 66 45.24 -15.40 -10.27
CA ASN A 66 44.89 -16.08 -11.51
C ASN A 66 45.81 -17.27 -11.81
N ARG A 67 45.31 -18.41 -12.34
CA ARG A 67 46.06 -19.37 -13.17
C ARG A 67 45.14 -20.14 -14.15
N ASP A 68 45.14 -19.63 -15.37
CA ASP A 68 45.34 -20.23 -16.70
C ASP A 68 44.93 -21.68 -17.09
N ALA A 69 44.36 -21.70 -18.30
CA ALA A 69 44.23 -22.70 -19.39
C ALA A 69 44.13 -24.22 -19.13
N SER A 70 43.10 -24.84 -19.72
CA SER A 70 43.24 -25.81 -20.84
C SER A 70 41.88 -26.25 -21.45
N LYS A 71 41.80 -26.28 -22.78
CA LYS A 71 40.77 -26.91 -23.64
C LYS A 71 41.55 -27.65 -24.76
N PRO A 72 40.96 -28.48 -25.66
CA PRO A 72 39.59 -29.03 -25.74
C PRO A 72 39.56 -30.55 -26.10
N LYS A 73 38.37 -31.17 -26.14
CA LYS A 73 38.04 -32.27 -27.08
C LYS A 73 36.51 -32.54 -27.09
N SER A 74 35.96 -32.76 -28.27
CA SER A 74 34.59 -33.26 -28.55
C SER A 74 34.69 -34.12 -29.84
N PRO A 75 33.65 -34.83 -30.33
CA PRO A 75 32.32 -35.22 -29.79
C PRO A 75 32.04 -36.75 -30.03
N PRO A 76 30.80 -37.29 -29.90
CA PRO A 76 29.79 -37.17 -30.98
C PRO A 76 28.29 -37.08 -30.56
N ARG A 77 27.55 -36.26 -31.34
CA ARG A 77 26.22 -36.41 -32.01
C ARG A 77 25.04 -37.17 -31.35
N VAL A 78 23.85 -36.53 -31.48
CA VAL A 78 22.42 -36.98 -31.60
C VAL A 78 21.57 -36.15 -30.60
N ALA A 79 20.41 -35.51 -30.84
CA ALA A 79 19.45 -35.37 -31.93
C ALA A 79 18.79 -33.96 -31.87
N LYS A 80 18.17 -33.56 -32.99
CA LYS A 80 17.41 -32.33 -33.23
C LYS A 80 15.97 -32.45 -32.67
N PRO A 81 15.42 -31.42 -32.00
CA PRO A 81 13.98 -31.25 -31.91
C PRO A 81 13.46 -30.05 -32.72
N GLU A 82 12.20 -30.19 -33.12
CA GLU A 82 11.37 -29.33 -33.96
C GLU A 82 11.36 -27.84 -33.59
N LYS A 83 11.25 -26.99 -34.63
CA LYS A 83 11.01 -25.54 -34.51
C LYS A 83 9.65 -25.29 -33.85
N ARG A 84 9.65 -25.05 -32.54
CA ARG A 84 8.53 -24.40 -31.85
C ARG A 84 8.60 -22.90 -32.16
N ARG A 85 7.59 -22.42 -32.89
CA ARG A 85 7.35 -21.03 -33.29
C ARG A 85 7.37 -20.13 -32.03
N THR A 86 8.50 -19.47 -31.77
CA THR A 86 8.63 -18.46 -30.73
C THR A 86 7.84 -17.24 -31.16
N GLN A 87 6.74 -16.97 -30.47
CA GLN A 87 6.11 -15.65 -30.54
C GLN A 87 7.08 -14.62 -29.96
N PRO A 88 7.21 -13.42 -30.55
CA PRO A 88 8.12 -12.41 -30.05
C PRO A 88 7.60 -11.95 -28.68
N VAL A 89 8.38 -12.24 -27.65
CA VAL A 89 8.24 -11.61 -26.34
C VAL A 89 8.59 -10.14 -26.58
N SER A 90 7.58 -9.27 -26.51
CA SER A 90 7.72 -7.84 -26.70
C SER A 90 8.80 -7.29 -25.78
N SER A 91 9.75 -6.55 -26.36
CA SER A 91 10.82 -5.86 -25.64
C SER A 91 10.24 -4.98 -24.54
N PRO A 92 10.89 -4.89 -23.37
CA PRO A 92 10.45 -3.97 -22.33
C PRO A 92 10.48 -2.55 -22.91
N GLY A 93 9.33 -1.88 -22.91
CA GLY A 93 9.24 -0.45 -23.17
C GLY A 93 10.23 0.30 -22.26
N THR A 94 10.63 1.50 -22.66
CA THR A 94 11.58 2.26 -21.85
C THR A 94 11.02 2.49 -20.44
N ALA A 95 11.88 2.69 -19.43
CA ALA A 95 11.49 2.91 -18.03
C ALA A 95 10.32 3.90 -17.85
N LYS A 96 10.32 4.97 -18.66
CA LYS A 96 9.26 5.99 -18.68
C LYS A 96 7.93 5.41 -19.18
N ASP A 97 7.98 4.54 -20.19
CA ASP A 97 6.80 3.90 -20.78
C ASP A 97 6.15 2.94 -19.78
N ALA A 98 6.94 2.16 -19.04
CA ALA A 98 6.42 1.24 -18.03
C ALA A 98 5.68 1.99 -16.90
N ARG A 99 6.28 3.08 -16.40
CA ARG A 99 5.70 3.90 -15.33
C ARG A 99 4.43 4.62 -15.77
N GLU A 100 4.44 5.21 -16.97
CA GLU A 100 3.25 5.85 -17.53
C GLU A 100 2.14 4.83 -17.79
N THR A 101 2.48 3.63 -18.27
CA THR A 101 1.51 2.54 -18.48
C THR A 101 0.83 2.16 -17.17
N VAL A 102 1.59 1.97 -16.09
CA VAL A 102 1.05 1.65 -14.76
C VAL A 102 0.16 2.79 -14.24
N LEU A 103 0.63 4.03 -14.31
CA LEU A 103 -0.11 5.20 -13.83
C LEU A 103 -1.40 5.43 -14.62
N SER A 104 -1.35 5.34 -15.95
CA SER A 104 -2.52 5.47 -16.82
C SER A 104 -3.57 4.40 -16.49
N ALA A 105 -3.16 3.14 -16.36
CA ALA A 105 -4.04 2.05 -15.95
C ALA A 105 -4.66 2.30 -14.56
N ALA A 106 -3.87 2.72 -13.57
CA ALA A 106 -4.34 3.02 -12.22
C ALA A 106 -5.35 4.17 -12.20
N ARG A 107 -5.04 5.27 -12.90
CA ARG A 107 -5.91 6.45 -13.02
C ARG A 107 -7.22 6.11 -13.71
N GLY A 108 -7.19 5.30 -14.77
CA GLY A 108 -8.37 4.83 -15.50
C GLY A 108 -9.28 3.88 -14.70
N LEU A 109 -8.81 3.38 -13.56
CA LEU A 109 -9.62 2.59 -12.62
C LEU A 109 -10.28 3.42 -11.53
N VAL A 110 -9.85 4.67 -11.28
CA VAL A 110 -10.41 5.49 -10.21
C VAL A 110 -11.92 5.67 -10.40
N GLY A 111 -12.68 5.48 -9.32
CA GLY A 111 -14.15 5.50 -9.31
C GLY A 111 -14.79 4.15 -9.65
N LYS A 112 -14.05 3.18 -10.19
CA LYS A 112 -14.62 1.87 -10.56
C LYS A 112 -14.73 0.94 -9.34
N PRO A 113 -15.85 0.21 -9.20
CA PRO A 113 -16.01 -0.81 -8.14
C PRO A 113 -15.31 -2.12 -8.48
N GLN A 114 -15.04 -2.40 -9.76
CA GLN A 114 -14.40 -3.62 -10.21
C GLN A 114 -13.02 -3.30 -10.79
N VAL A 115 -12.05 -4.19 -10.54
CA VAL A 115 -10.71 -4.10 -11.12
C VAL A 115 -10.71 -4.88 -12.45
N LYS A 116 -10.84 -4.14 -13.56
CA LYS A 116 -10.86 -4.67 -14.92
C LYS A 116 -9.93 -3.84 -15.82
N VAL A 117 -8.92 -4.48 -16.39
CA VAL A 117 -7.92 -3.83 -17.26
C VAL A 117 -7.58 -4.78 -18.41
N GLY A 118 -7.47 -4.27 -19.64
CA GLY A 118 -7.11 -5.08 -20.81
C GLY A 118 -8.05 -6.25 -21.07
N GLY A 119 -9.35 -6.11 -20.80
CA GLY A 119 -10.34 -7.19 -20.95
C GLY A 119 -10.30 -8.29 -19.86
N ARG A 120 -9.35 -8.22 -18.92
CA ARG A 120 -9.20 -9.19 -17.83
C ARG A 120 -9.79 -8.64 -16.53
N SER A 121 -10.45 -9.52 -15.77
CA SER A 121 -10.92 -9.23 -14.41
C SER A 121 -9.90 -9.70 -13.36
N TYR A 122 -9.74 -8.91 -12.31
CA TYR A 122 -8.88 -9.18 -11.17
C TYR A 122 -9.72 -9.16 -9.87
N PRO A 123 -9.20 -9.75 -8.76
CA PRO A 123 -9.81 -9.57 -7.45
C PRO A 123 -10.05 -8.08 -7.15
N SER A 124 -11.23 -7.76 -6.63
CA SER A 124 -11.62 -6.36 -6.37
C SER A 124 -11.15 -5.87 -5.01
N ASP A 125 -9.86 -6.07 -4.72
CA ASP A 125 -9.17 -5.69 -3.50
C ASP A 125 -7.85 -4.95 -3.82
N CYS A 126 -7.04 -4.63 -2.79
CA CYS A 126 -5.87 -3.77 -3.00
C CYS A 126 -4.73 -4.48 -3.71
N THR A 127 -4.57 -5.78 -3.48
CA THR A 127 -3.56 -6.61 -4.15
C THR A 127 -3.95 -6.87 -5.61
N GLY A 128 -5.23 -7.13 -5.89
CA GLY A 128 -5.75 -7.29 -7.24
C GLY A 128 -5.65 -6.01 -8.08
N LEU A 129 -5.83 -4.83 -7.48
CA LEU A 129 -5.56 -3.55 -8.14
C LEU A 129 -4.09 -3.43 -8.56
N VAL A 130 -3.16 -3.70 -7.65
CA VAL A 130 -1.72 -3.62 -7.94
C VAL A 130 -1.36 -4.61 -9.05
N GLU A 131 -1.80 -5.86 -8.94
CA GLU A 131 -1.53 -6.86 -9.98
C GLU A 131 -2.09 -6.44 -11.36
N ALA A 132 -3.30 -5.88 -11.39
CA ALA A 132 -3.92 -5.44 -12.63
C ALA A 132 -3.11 -4.37 -13.35
N VAL A 133 -2.68 -3.33 -12.64
CA VAL A 133 -2.00 -2.19 -13.27
C VAL A 133 -0.55 -2.52 -13.65
N TYR A 134 0.17 -3.28 -12.82
CA TYR A 134 1.56 -3.68 -13.12
C TYR A 134 1.65 -4.72 -14.23
N SER A 135 0.63 -5.57 -14.38
CA SER A 135 0.58 -6.51 -15.51
C SER A 135 0.51 -5.81 -16.88
N GLN A 136 0.02 -4.57 -16.94
CA GLN A 136 0.02 -3.78 -18.19
C GLN A 136 1.44 -3.42 -18.64
N ALA A 137 2.38 -3.33 -17.69
CA ALA A 137 3.80 -3.13 -17.97
C ALA A 137 4.57 -4.47 -18.07
N GLY A 138 3.87 -5.61 -18.16
CA GLY A 138 4.48 -6.94 -18.25
C GLY A 138 5.03 -7.47 -16.91
N ILE A 139 4.72 -6.84 -15.78
CA ILE A 139 5.23 -7.21 -14.46
C ILE A 139 4.22 -8.12 -13.76
N SER A 140 4.62 -9.36 -13.47
CA SER A 140 3.82 -10.32 -12.71
C SER A 140 4.35 -10.43 -11.28
N MET A 141 3.62 -9.87 -10.31
CA MET A 141 4.04 -9.81 -8.90
C MET A 141 3.68 -11.08 -8.10
N LYS A 142 3.09 -12.09 -8.75
CA LYS A 142 2.63 -13.34 -8.11
C LYS A 142 3.77 -14.28 -7.67
N SER A 143 4.98 -14.09 -8.18
CA SER A 143 6.11 -15.01 -7.96
C SER A 143 6.80 -14.87 -6.59
N GLY A 144 6.47 -13.86 -5.79
CA GLY A 144 7.15 -13.56 -4.51
C GLY A 144 6.55 -14.20 -3.25
N SER A 145 5.47 -14.96 -3.37
CA SER A 145 4.71 -15.48 -2.23
C SER A 145 5.41 -16.68 -1.56
N LYS A 146 5.38 -16.73 -0.23
CA LYS A 146 5.80 -17.85 0.62
C LYS A 146 4.60 -18.42 1.38
N PRO A 147 4.64 -19.71 1.81
CA PRO A 147 3.61 -20.27 2.66
C PRO A 147 3.34 -19.39 3.90
N GLY A 148 2.08 -19.03 4.11
CA GLY A 148 1.63 -18.21 5.24
C GLY A 148 1.58 -16.71 5.00
N ASP A 149 1.92 -16.23 3.80
CA ASP A 149 1.72 -14.81 3.48
C ASP A 149 0.27 -14.44 3.26
N ASN A 150 -0.07 -13.22 3.67
CA ASN A 150 -1.17 -12.50 3.04
C ASN A 150 -0.71 -11.88 1.70
N GLY A 151 -1.67 -11.52 0.84
CA GLY A 151 -1.33 -10.98 -0.48
C GLY A 151 -0.49 -9.70 -0.46
N VAL A 152 -0.63 -8.86 0.58
CA VAL A 152 0.15 -7.63 0.73
C VAL A 152 1.60 -7.95 1.08
N THR A 153 1.82 -8.90 2.00
CA THR A 153 3.17 -9.39 2.35
C THR A 153 3.85 -10.06 1.16
N ALA A 154 3.11 -10.79 0.33
CA ALA A 154 3.64 -11.36 -0.91
C ALA A 154 4.12 -10.27 -1.89
N LEU A 155 3.35 -9.18 -2.06
CA LEU A 155 3.77 -8.03 -2.88
C LEU A 155 4.98 -7.31 -2.30
N TYR A 156 5.01 -7.13 -0.98
CA TYR A 156 6.15 -6.52 -0.29
C TYR A 156 7.43 -7.33 -0.50
N ARG A 157 7.36 -8.66 -0.37
CA ARG A 157 8.51 -9.53 -0.65
C ARG A 157 8.91 -9.53 -2.12
N TYR A 158 7.94 -9.50 -3.03
CA TYR A 158 8.27 -9.31 -4.44
C TYR A 158 9.11 -8.05 -4.64
N ALA A 159 8.72 -6.95 -3.98
CA ALA A 159 9.44 -5.68 -4.06
C ALA A 159 10.82 -5.71 -3.41
N LEU A 160 11.01 -6.42 -2.29
CA LEU A 160 12.34 -6.68 -1.72
C LEU A 160 13.26 -7.40 -2.73
N ASN A 161 12.73 -8.38 -3.45
CA ASN A 161 13.55 -9.22 -4.32
C ASN A 161 13.82 -8.62 -5.72
N HIS A 162 12.99 -7.67 -6.18
CA HIS A 162 13.02 -7.18 -7.56
C HIS A 162 13.10 -5.65 -7.66
N GLY A 163 13.30 -4.96 -6.55
CA GLY A 163 13.24 -3.51 -6.49
C GLY A 163 13.94 -2.97 -5.25
N ARG A 164 13.45 -1.83 -4.79
CA ARG A 164 13.91 -1.21 -3.55
C ARG A 164 12.72 -0.94 -2.64
N VAL A 165 12.82 -1.35 -1.38
CA VAL A 165 11.90 -0.96 -0.32
C VAL A 165 12.57 0.09 0.54
N TYR A 166 11.84 1.13 0.93
CA TYR A 166 12.41 2.24 1.69
C TYR A 166 11.35 2.94 2.53
N ASN A 167 11.74 3.53 3.67
CA ASN A 167 10.83 4.16 4.63
C ASN A 167 11.06 5.67 4.81
N GLY A 168 11.97 6.27 4.02
CA GLY A 168 12.29 7.70 4.03
C GLY A 168 12.45 8.31 2.63
N GLY A 169 12.54 9.64 2.56
CA GLY A 169 12.65 10.37 1.29
C GLY A 169 11.32 10.52 0.54
N LYS A 170 11.41 11.03 -0.69
CA LYS A 170 10.24 11.34 -1.54
C LYS A 170 9.98 10.17 -2.51
N PRO A 171 8.78 9.58 -2.52
CA PRO A 171 8.48 8.52 -3.47
C PRO A 171 8.29 9.06 -4.89
N THR A 172 8.41 8.18 -5.88
CA THR A 172 8.14 8.51 -7.28
C THR A 172 6.73 8.04 -7.66
N PRO A 173 5.96 8.82 -8.46
CA PRO A 173 4.71 8.33 -9.06
C PRO A 173 4.86 6.96 -9.72
N GLY A 174 4.04 5.99 -9.35
CA GLY A 174 4.14 4.58 -9.77
C GLY A 174 4.90 3.69 -8.80
N ASP A 175 5.40 4.23 -7.69
CA ASP A 175 5.89 3.41 -6.58
C ASP A 175 4.71 2.84 -5.78
N LEU A 176 4.95 1.76 -5.04
CA LEU A 176 4.01 1.19 -4.09
C LEU A 176 4.13 1.89 -2.74
N VAL A 177 3.03 1.95 -2.00
CA VAL A 177 2.99 2.32 -0.58
C VAL A 177 2.28 1.25 0.22
N PHE A 178 2.93 0.79 1.28
CA PHE A 178 2.43 -0.25 2.17
C PHE A 178 1.98 0.35 3.49
N PHE A 179 0.89 -0.20 4.02
CA PHE A 179 0.35 0.18 5.31
C PHE A 179 0.19 -1.04 6.20
N ARG A 180 0.39 -0.82 7.50
CA ARG A 180 0.25 -1.83 8.54
C ARG A 180 -1.04 -1.68 9.33
N GLU A 181 -1.55 -2.79 9.82
CA GLU A 181 -2.64 -2.84 10.80
C GLU A 181 -3.92 -2.11 10.40
N THR A 182 -4.23 -1.98 9.11
CA THR A 182 -5.38 -1.21 8.60
C THR A 182 -6.74 -1.84 8.93
N TYR A 183 -6.76 -3.15 9.16
CA TYR A 183 -7.89 -3.90 9.68
C TYR A 183 -7.36 -5.11 10.47
N ASP A 184 -8.23 -5.69 11.27
CA ASP A 184 -7.97 -6.92 12.03
C ASP A 184 -8.13 -8.13 11.09
N GLN A 185 -7.01 -8.65 10.59
CA GLN A 185 -7.01 -9.68 9.55
C GLN A 185 -7.30 -11.06 10.12
N ASN A 186 -6.68 -11.41 11.25
CA ASN A 186 -6.86 -12.70 11.91
C ASN A 186 -8.08 -12.75 12.84
N LYS A 187 -8.73 -11.60 13.10
CA LYS A 187 -9.92 -11.44 13.95
C LYS A 187 -9.65 -11.72 15.44
N ASP A 188 -8.43 -11.51 15.91
CA ASP A 188 -8.06 -11.68 17.32
C ASP A 188 -8.30 -10.41 18.17
N GLY A 189 -8.76 -9.32 17.54
CA GLY A 189 -9.01 -8.03 18.20
C GLY A 189 -7.76 -7.19 18.45
N ARG A 190 -6.55 -7.67 18.11
CA ARG A 190 -5.26 -7.01 18.35
C ARG A 190 -4.85 -6.19 17.11
N ARG A 191 -3.62 -5.65 17.13
CA ARG A 191 -2.99 -4.87 16.05
C ARG A 191 -1.60 -5.44 15.85
N ASN A 192 -1.57 -6.64 15.28
CA ASN A 192 -0.41 -7.49 15.08
C ASN A 192 -0.46 -8.21 13.71
N ASP A 193 -1.30 -7.76 12.78
CA ASP A 193 -1.49 -8.42 11.48
C ASP A 193 -0.35 -8.11 10.49
N GLY A 194 0.54 -7.18 10.82
CA GLY A 194 1.64 -6.74 9.99
C GLY A 194 1.16 -5.87 8.83
N LEU A 195 1.64 -6.18 7.62
CA LEU A 195 1.21 -5.48 6.40
C LEU A 195 -0.17 -5.95 5.98
N THR A 196 -1.10 -5.01 5.87
CA THR A 196 -2.51 -5.32 5.58
C THR A 196 -3.06 -4.52 4.42
N HIS A 197 -2.38 -3.48 3.94
CA HIS A 197 -2.86 -2.70 2.79
C HIS A 197 -1.74 -2.21 1.90
N VAL A 198 -2.04 -2.05 0.62
CA VAL A 198 -1.13 -1.47 -0.37
C VAL A 198 -1.87 -0.47 -1.26
N GLY A 199 -1.15 0.51 -1.76
CA GLY A 199 -1.61 1.44 -2.79
C GLY A 199 -0.48 1.79 -3.76
N ILE A 200 -0.83 2.57 -4.78
CA ILE A 200 0.09 3.08 -5.81
C ILE A 200 0.20 4.59 -5.62
N VAL A 201 1.42 5.10 -5.58
CA VAL A 201 1.70 6.53 -5.55
C VAL A 201 1.29 7.14 -6.89
N ASP A 202 0.34 8.06 -6.90
CA ASP A 202 -0.13 8.76 -8.11
C ASP A 202 0.67 10.04 -8.35
N GLN A 203 0.83 10.85 -7.29
CA GLN A 203 1.46 12.17 -7.33
C GLN A 203 2.06 12.51 -5.97
N VAL A 204 3.03 13.43 -5.95
CA VAL A 204 3.60 13.98 -4.72
C VAL A 204 3.71 15.49 -4.83
N ASP A 205 2.97 16.19 -3.97
CA ASP A 205 2.90 17.64 -3.92
C ASP A 205 4.21 18.26 -3.39
N ALA A 206 4.33 19.58 -3.53
CA ALA A 206 5.49 20.34 -3.04
C ALA A 206 5.65 20.25 -1.51
N ASP A 207 4.55 20.16 -0.76
CA ASP A 207 4.54 20.02 0.70
C ASP A 207 4.76 18.57 1.19
N GLY A 208 5.10 17.66 0.28
CA GLY A 208 5.31 16.25 0.58
C GLY A 208 4.04 15.42 0.72
N THR A 209 2.85 16.00 0.48
CA THR A 209 1.60 15.23 0.48
C THR A 209 1.58 14.29 -0.73
N VAL A 210 1.47 13.00 -0.45
CA VAL A 210 1.40 11.93 -1.43
C VAL A 210 -0.06 11.60 -1.72
N THR A 211 -0.43 11.60 -3.00
CA THR A 211 -1.72 11.05 -3.46
C THR A 211 -1.53 9.58 -3.78
N VAL A 212 -2.38 8.73 -3.21
CA VAL A 212 -2.31 7.27 -3.29
C VAL A 212 -3.59 6.73 -3.92
N ILE A 213 -3.46 6.02 -5.04
CA ILE A 213 -4.56 5.24 -5.63
C ILE A 213 -4.57 3.86 -4.97
N HIS A 214 -5.73 3.45 -4.43
CA HIS A 214 -5.89 2.15 -3.80
C HIS A 214 -7.33 1.63 -3.93
N ARG A 215 -7.55 0.34 -3.65
CA ARG A 215 -8.89 -0.27 -3.63
C ARG A 215 -9.35 -0.49 -2.20
N VAL A 216 -10.46 0.14 -1.82
CA VAL A 216 -11.16 -0.07 -0.52
C VAL A 216 -12.43 -0.90 -0.76
N LYS A 217 -13.51 -0.78 0.03
CA LYS A 217 -14.80 -1.46 -0.27
C LYS A 217 -15.64 -0.73 -1.32
N ARG A 218 -15.71 0.60 -1.25
CA ARG A 218 -16.55 1.43 -2.16
C ARG A 218 -16.07 1.58 -3.60
N GLY A 219 -14.77 1.56 -3.86
CA GLY A 219 -14.19 1.59 -5.20
C GLY A 219 -12.68 1.71 -5.16
N VAL A 220 -12.08 1.86 -6.33
CA VAL A 220 -10.74 2.43 -6.45
C VAL A 220 -10.84 3.94 -6.21
N VAL A 221 -10.08 4.47 -5.26
CA VAL A 221 -10.16 5.87 -4.83
C VAL A 221 -8.75 6.45 -4.60
N ARG A 222 -8.69 7.78 -4.43
CA ARG A 222 -7.46 8.52 -4.11
C ARG A 222 -7.47 9.00 -2.66
N TYR A 223 -6.48 8.59 -1.88
CA TYR A 223 -6.23 9.09 -0.52
C TYR A 223 -4.97 9.95 -0.48
N ARG A 224 -4.91 10.89 0.47
CA ARG A 224 -3.75 11.72 0.78
C ARG A 224 -3.00 11.12 1.96
N MET A 225 -1.68 11.25 1.93
CA MET A 225 -0.78 10.88 3.01
C MET A 225 0.35 11.90 3.10
N ASN A 226 0.56 12.46 4.28
CA ASN A 226 1.68 13.35 4.55
C ASN A 226 2.42 12.87 5.81
N LEU A 227 3.67 12.44 5.62
CA LEU A 227 4.50 11.86 6.67
C LEU A 227 5.16 12.90 7.59
N SER A 228 5.21 14.18 7.20
CA SER A 228 5.69 15.25 8.08
C SER A 228 4.67 15.59 9.18
N GLN A 229 3.39 15.32 8.91
CA GLN A 229 2.28 15.56 9.83
C GLN A 229 1.34 14.34 9.91
N PRO A 230 1.84 13.17 10.34
CA PRO A 230 1.15 11.89 10.16
C PRO A 230 -0.18 11.79 10.93
N LYS A 231 -0.32 12.55 12.01
CA LYS A 231 -1.54 12.62 12.83
C LYS A 231 -2.49 13.73 12.38
N VAL A 232 -2.15 14.58 11.43
CA VAL A 232 -2.99 15.73 11.02
C VAL A 232 -3.81 15.35 9.79
N GLY A 233 -5.14 15.47 9.88
CA GLY A 233 -6.02 15.13 8.78
C GLY A 233 -6.14 16.23 7.73
N LYS A 234 -6.28 17.47 8.18
CA LYS A 234 -6.45 18.66 7.37
C LYS A 234 -5.54 19.75 7.93
N ASP A 235 -4.83 20.44 7.05
CA ASP A 235 -4.03 21.60 7.42
C ASP A 235 -4.96 22.68 8.01
N PRO A 236 -4.66 23.21 9.22
CA PRO A 236 -5.56 24.14 9.90
C PRO A 236 -5.62 25.52 9.24
N ASN A 237 -4.59 25.92 8.48
CA ASN A 237 -4.46 27.24 7.90
C ASN A 237 -5.07 27.29 6.48
N THR A 238 -4.76 26.28 5.68
CA THR A 238 -5.15 26.21 4.25
C THR A 238 -6.39 25.37 4.02
N GLY A 239 -6.72 24.50 4.97
CA GLY A 239 -7.77 23.51 4.80
C GLY A 239 -7.42 22.38 3.82
N LYS A 240 -6.17 22.24 3.39
CA LYS A 240 -5.75 21.12 2.54
C LYS A 240 -5.86 19.79 3.28
N ILE A 241 -6.31 18.73 2.62
CA ILE A 241 -6.30 17.39 3.22
C ILE A 241 -4.87 16.84 3.17
N LEU A 242 -4.32 16.52 4.34
CA LEU A 242 -2.97 15.98 4.49
C LEU A 242 -2.98 14.46 4.64
N ASN A 243 -3.91 13.93 5.43
CA ASN A 243 -4.03 12.49 5.66
C ASN A 243 -5.50 12.06 5.73
N ASP A 244 -5.89 11.14 4.86
CA ASP A 244 -7.22 10.51 4.93
C ASP A 244 -7.29 9.44 6.03
N THR A 245 -8.51 9.20 6.52
CA THR A 245 -8.77 8.07 7.41
C THR A 245 -8.64 6.77 6.62
N LEU A 246 -7.77 5.87 7.07
CA LEU A 246 -7.57 4.56 6.44
C LEU A 246 -8.14 3.42 7.28
N ARG A 247 -8.06 3.54 8.61
CA ARG A 247 -8.65 2.57 9.54
C ARG A 247 -9.82 3.20 10.28
N ALA A 248 -10.99 2.58 10.14
CA ALA A 248 -12.18 2.90 10.92
C ALA A 248 -11.94 2.63 12.43
N PRO A 249 -12.65 3.36 13.33
CA PRO A 249 -12.65 3.02 14.75
C PRO A 249 -13.32 1.66 14.98
N GLY A 250 -12.91 0.93 16.01
CA GLY A 250 -13.49 -0.38 16.36
C GLY A 250 -12.78 -1.08 17.51
N GLY A 251 -13.53 -1.87 18.29
CA GLY A 251 -12.98 -2.61 19.46
C GLY A 251 -12.34 -1.69 20.51
N GLY A 252 -12.96 -0.54 20.79
CA GLY A 252 -12.43 0.48 21.71
C GLY A 252 -11.24 1.29 21.17
N LYS A 253 -10.76 1.00 19.95
CA LYS A 253 -9.61 1.69 19.34
C LYS A 253 -10.07 2.83 18.42
N ALA A 254 -9.35 3.95 18.49
CA ALA A 254 -9.58 5.11 17.63
C ALA A 254 -9.32 4.79 16.14
N PHE A 255 -9.89 5.63 15.27
CA PHE A 255 -9.55 5.62 13.85
C PHE A 255 -8.06 5.91 13.66
N ALA A 256 -7.50 5.54 12.51
CA ALA A 256 -6.14 5.92 12.16
C ALA A 256 -6.05 6.37 10.71
N ARG A 257 -5.14 7.33 10.49
CA ARG A 257 -4.92 7.98 9.21
C ARG A 257 -3.80 7.29 8.42
N THR A 258 -3.76 7.53 7.10
CA THR A 258 -2.73 7.01 6.19
C THR A 258 -1.31 7.20 6.74
N GLY A 259 -0.96 8.42 7.16
CA GLY A 259 0.37 8.73 7.70
C GLY A 259 0.72 8.00 9.01
N GLN A 260 -0.26 7.64 9.84
CA GLN A 260 -0.02 6.86 11.06
C GLN A 260 0.22 5.37 10.78
N LEU A 261 -0.33 4.87 9.67
CA LEU A 261 -0.30 3.46 9.29
C LEU A 261 0.77 3.16 8.24
N PHE A 262 1.52 4.17 7.79
CA PHE A 262 2.60 4.00 6.83
C PHE A 262 3.63 2.99 7.34
N ALA A 263 3.93 2.00 6.49
CA ALA A 263 4.97 1.01 6.74
C ALA A 263 6.22 1.29 5.90
N ALA A 264 6.07 1.36 4.58
CA ALA A 264 7.16 1.59 3.65
C ALA A 264 6.64 2.01 2.27
N TYR A 265 7.52 2.57 1.46
CA TYR A 265 7.37 2.63 0.01
C TYR A 265 8.15 1.49 -0.66
N ALA A 266 7.83 1.21 -1.92
CA ALA A 266 8.70 0.39 -2.74
C ALA A 266 8.69 0.79 -4.22
N SER A 267 9.86 0.79 -4.86
CA SER A 267 10.01 0.97 -6.31
C SER A 267 10.39 -0.36 -6.94
N VAL A 268 9.51 -0.86 -7.80
CA VAL A 268 9.71 -2.06 -8.63
C VAL A 268 9.76 -1.73 -10.13
N LEU A 269 9.50 -0.46 -10.46
CA LEU A 269 9.68 0.07 -11.80
C LEU A 269 11.09 0.65 -11.91
N PRO A 270 11.71 0.60 -13.10
CA PRO A 270 12.99 1.25 -13.28
C PRO A 270 12.89 2.75 -12.96
N SER A 271 13.99 3.31 -12.46
CA SER A 271 14.09 4.72 -12.16
C SER A 271 13.91 5.56 -13.43
N PRO A 272 13.21 6.70 -13.38
CA PRO A 272 13.19 7.63 -14.51
C PRO A 272 14.64 8.02 -14.83
N LYS A 273 15.03 7.99 -16.12
CA LYS A 273 16.31 8.58 -16.51
C LYS A 273 16.30 10.08 -16.13
N PRO A 274 17.37 10.64 -15.56
CA PRO A 274 17.48 12.07 -15.38
C PRO A 274 17.22 12.75 -16.72
N VAL A 275 16.26 13.68 -16.74
CA VAL A 275 16.12 14.56 -17.89
C VAL A 275 17.37 15.44 -17.86
N VAL A 276 18.30 15.19 -18.78
CA VAL A 276 19.41 16.12 -19.03
C VAL A 276 18.77 17.39 -19.52
N VAL A 277 18.56 18.35 -18.62
CA VAL A 277 18.17 19.70 -19.00
C VAL A 277 19.39 20.27 -19.69
N ALA A 278 19.34 20.31 -21.03
CA ALA A 278 20.32 21.06 -21.80
C ALA A 278 20.23 22.52 -21.30
N GLN A 279 21.25 22.95 -20.56
CA GLN A 279 21.41 24.36 -20.25
C GLN A 279 21.54 25.07 -21.60
N ARG A 280 20.58 25.96 -21.87
CA ARG A 280 20.65 26.95 -22.94
C ARG A 280 21.02 28.28 -22.33
#